data_AF-A0A4U8QND3-F1
#
_entry.id   AF-A0A4U8QND3-F1
#
_cell.length_a   1.000
_cell.length_b   1.000
_cell.length_c   1.000
_cell.angle_alpha   90.00
_cell.angle_beta   90.00
_cell.angle_gamma   90.00
#
_symmetry.space_group_name_H-M   'P 1'
#
loop_
_entity.id
_entity.type
_entity.pdbx_description
1 polymer ?
#
loop_
_entity_poly.entity_id
_entity_poly.type
_entity_poly.pdbx_seq_one_letter_code
_entity_poly.pdbx_strand_id
1 'polypeptide(L)'
;MKKKRISISGILIIILSILFVFLLAMGIARLKEEFQGYTTYDEQSFSGDLKYQDYGSILRKTSQNEARGAKSNEILEEYYALARYYEAAVNYRLYTDSRQTEKAAAYKTVMKQKEKEMGQLQSEIPAILDILSIK
;
A
#
# COMPACT_ATOMS: atom_id res chain seq x y z
N MET A 1 38.54 -31.50 26.34
CA MET A 1 37.54 -30.91 25.41
C MET A 1 37.61 -31.65 24.07
N LYS A 2 36.56 -32.36 23.65
CA LYS A 2 36.52 -33.03 22.33
C LYS A 2 36.28 -31.98 21.24
N LYS A 3 37.26 -31.72 20.37
CA LYS A 3 37.05 -30.92 19.16
C LYS A 3 36.09 -31.66 18.24
N LYS A 4 34.87 -31.13 18.06
CA LYS A 4 33.89 -31.62 17.08
C LYS A 4 34.52 -31.44 15.69
N ARG A 5 34.97 -32.53 15.07
CA ARG A 5 35.46 -32.50 13.68
C ARG A 5 34.24 -32.31 12.79
N ILE A 6 34.14 -31.17 12.13
CA ILE A 6 33.09 -30.92 11.13
C ILE A 6 33.40 -31.90 9.98
N SER A 7 32.44 -32.79 9.69
CA SER A 7 32.59 -33.71 8.56
C SER A 7 32.58 -32.92 7.25
N ILE A 8 33.24 -33.44 6.21
CA ILE A 8 33.29 -32.81 4.89
C ILE A 8 31.86 -32.52 4.37
N SER A 9 30.91 -33.43 4.65
CA SER A 9 29.48 -33.24 4.37
C SER A 9 28.87 -32.07 5.14
N GLY A 10 29.23 -31.86 6.42
CA GLY A 10 28.80 -30.69 7.19
C GLY A 10 29.35 -29.37 6.64
N ILE A 11 30.60 -29.35 6.18
CA ILE A 11 31.19 -28.17 5.51
C ILE A 11 30.44 -27.88 4.20
N LEU A 12 30.14 -28.92 3.42
CA LEU A 12 29.40 -28.79 2.16
C LEU A 12 27.99 -28.19 2.37
N ILE A 13 27.28 -28.64 3.41
CA ILE A 13 25.94 -28.13 3.77
C ILE A 13 25.99 -26.65 4.16
N ILE A 14 27.02 -26.24 4.90
CA ILE A 14 27.20 -24.82 5.28
C ILE A 14 27.43 -23.97 4.03
N ILE A 15 28.28 -24.42 3.10
CA ILE A 15 28.54 -23.71 1.84
C ILE A 15 27.26 -23.58 1.00
N LEU A 16 26.51 -24.68 0.86
CA LEU A 16 25.23 -24.69 0.14
C LEU A 16 24.20 -23.75 0.78
N SER A 17 24.13 -23.72 2.12
CA SER A 17 23.23 -22.83 2.85
C SER A 17 23.59 -21.36 2.61
N ILE A 18 24.88 -21.01 2.65
CA ILE A 18 25.35 -19.63 2.38
C ILE A 18 25.03 -19.24 0.93
N LEU A 19 25.29 -20.14 -0.02
CA LEU A 19 24.98 -19.91 -1.44
C LEU A 19 23.48 -19.71 -1.66
N PHE A 20 22.64 -20.51 -1.01
CA PHE A 20 21.19 -20.40 -1.09
C PHE A 20 20.69 -19.06 -0.56
N VAL A 21 21.18 -18.62 0.60
CA VAL A 21 20.84 -17.29 1.16
C VAL A 21 21.30 -16.18 0.23
N PHE A 22 22.49 -16.29 -0.37
CA PHE A 22 23.00 -15.32 -1.32
C PHE A 22 22.15 -15.23 -2.59
N LEU A 23 21.75 -16.37 -3.16
CA LEU A 23 20.86 -16.43 -4.32
C LEU A 23 19.47 -15.85 -4.01
N LEU A 24 18.92 -16.13 -2.82
CA LEU A 24 17.67 -15.53 -2.37
C LEU A 24 17.78 -14.00 -2.27
N ALA A 25 18.85 -13.50 -1.64
CA ALA A 25 19.08 -12.06 -1.52
C ALA A 25 19.19 -11.38 -2.90
N MET A 26 19.90 -12.02 -3.84
CA MET A 26 20.05 -11.51 -5.20
C MET A 26 18.74 -11.54 -5.98
N GLY A 27 17.93 -12.59 -5.82
CA GLY A 27 16.60 -12.69 -6.41
C GLY A 27 15.64 -11.61 -5.89
N ILE A 28 15.65 -11.35 -4.58
CA ILE A 28 14.86 -10.27 -3.97
C ILE A 28 15.30 -8.90 -4.50
N ALA A 29 16.62 -8.66 -4.63
CA ALA A 29 17.15 -7.40 -5.14
C ALA A 29 16.73 -7.16 -6.61
N ARG A 30 16.85 -8.20 -7.46
CA ARG A 30 16.41 -8.15 -8.87
C ARG A 30 14.92 -7.86 -9.00
N LEU A 31 14.09 -8.53 -8.20
CA LEU A 31 12.64 -8.26 -8.18
C LEU A 31 12.39 -6.81 -7.77
N LYS A 32 13.06 -6.31 -6.72
CA LYS A 32 12.90 -4.92 -6.27
C LYS A 32 13.30 -3.91 -7.36
N GLU A 33 14.40 -4.14 -8.07
CA GLU A 33 14.82 -3.29 -9.20
C GLU A 33 13.83 -3.35 -10.36
N GLU A 34 13.32 -4.54 -10.70
CA GLU A 34 12.34 -4.72 -11.76
C GLU A 34 11.01 -4.05 -11.42
N PHE A 35 10.58 -4.09 -10.15
CA PHE A 35 9.42 -3.33 -9.67
C PHE A 35 9.67 -1.82 -9.68
N GLN A 36 10.89 -1.37 -9.35
CA GLN A 36 11.27 0.05 -9.39
C GLN A 36 11.45 0.60 -10.83
N GLY A 37 11.66 -0.26 -11.82
CA GLY A 37 11.83 0.11 -13.23
C GLY A 37 10.52 0.52 -13.95
N TYR A 38 9.36 0.30 -13.34
CA TYR A 38 8.08 0.75 -13.90
C TYR A 38 7.80 2.22 -13.54
N THR A 39 7.30 2.98 -14.52
CA THR A 39 6.92 4.39 -14.37
C THR A 39 6.01 4.62 -13.15
N THR A 40 6.44 5.46 -12.21
CA THR A 40 5.63 5.91 -11.07
C THR A 40 4.64 6.97 -11.53
N TYR A 41 3.50 7.06 -10.85
CA TYR A 41 2.51 8.10 -11.13
C TYR A 41 2.85 9.39 -10.39
N ASP A 42 2.76 10.51 -11.09
CA ASP A 42 2.96 11.85 -10.58
C ASP A 42 1.63 12.54 -10.26
N GLU A 43 1.71 13.74 -9.69
CA GLU A 43 0.55 14.57 -9.35
C GLU A 43 -0.38 14.81 -10.56
N GLN A 44 0.17 15.01 -11.76
CA GLN A 44 -0.62 15.18 -12.97
C GLN A 44 -1.48 13.94 -13.26
N SER A 45 -0.92 12.75 -13.06
CA SER A 45 -1.65 11.50 -13.19
C SER A 45 -2.80 11.37 -12.19
N PHE A 46 -2.63 11.86 -10.96
CA PHE A 46 -3.67 11.82 -9.92
C PHE A 46 -4.76 12.88 -10.12
N SER A 47 -4.38 14.12 -10.44
CA SER A 47 -5.32 15.21 -10.71
C SER A 47 -6.26 14.90 -11.87
N GLY A 48 -5.78 14.18 -12.89
CA GLY A 48 -6.61 13.70 -13.99
C GLY A 48 -7.74 12.78 -13.53
N ASP A 49 -7.45 11.83 -12.64
CA ASP A 49 -8.46 10.92 -12.09
C ASP A 49 -9.42 11.66 -11.14
N LEU A 50 -8.88 12.57 -10.32
CA LEU A 50 -9.66 13.37 -9.39
C LEU A 50 -10.71 14.24 -10.10
N LYS A 51 -10.34 14.85 -11.22
CA LYS A 51 -11.26 15.65 -12.06
C LYS A 51 -12.51 14.86 -12.47
N TYR A 52 -12.38 13.55 -12.66
CA TYR A 52 -13.48 12.65 -13.03
C TYR A 52 -14.03 11.85 -11.85
N GLN A 53 -13.60 12.17 -10.62
CA GLN A 53 -13.99 11.49 -9.39
C GLN A 53 -13.74 9.97 -9.45
N ASP A 54 -12.71 9.55 -10.18
CA ASP A 54 -12.32 8.14 -10.29
C ASP A 54 -11.43 7.74 -9.10
N TYR A 55 -12.04 7.72 -7.91
CA TYR A 55 -11.36 7.35 -6.67
C TYR A 55 -10.81 5.92 -6.69
N GLY A 56 -11.37 5.03 -7.52
CA GLY A 56 -10.86 3.69 -7.75
C GLY A 56 -9.49 3.69 -8.45
N SER A 57 -9.34 4.50 -9.50
CA SER A 57 -8.05 4.69 -10.17
C SER A 57 -7.02 5.37 -9.26
N ILE A 58 -7.43 6.36 -8.45
CA ILE A 58 -6.56 6.99 -7.44
C ILE A 58 -6.05 5.91 -6.47
N LEU A 59 -6.93 5.08 -5.89
CA LEU A 59 -6.55 4.00 -4.98
C LEU A 59 -5.57 3.00 -5.62
N ARG A 60 -5.82 2.62 -6.88
CA ARG A 60 -4.93 1.74 -7.64
C ARG A 60 -3.55 2.37 -7.83
N LYS A 61 -3.48 3.63 -8.23
CA LYS A 61 -2.21 4.36 -8.46
C LYS A 61 -1.44 4.54 -7.15
N THR A 62 -2.12 4.88 -6.04
CA THR A 62 -1.53 4.92 -4.70
C THR A 62 -0.87 3.59 -4.34
N SER A 63 -1.60 2.49 -4.48
CA SER A 63 -1.08 1.15 -4.17
C SER A 63 0.13 0.78 -5.04
N GLN A 64 0.12 1.18 -6.32
CA GLN A 64 1.25 0.94 -7.24
C GLN A 64 2.46 1.81 -6.90
N ASN A 65 2.27 3.07 -6.55
CA ASN A 65 3.37 3.95 -6.14
C ASN A 65 4.03 3.47 -4.84
N GLU A 66 3.23 3.12 -3.82
CA GLU A 66 3.73 2.57 -2.56
C GLU A 66 4.50 1.26 -2.78
N ALA A 67 3.95 0.33 -3.57
CA ALA A 67 4.61 -0.94 -3.87
C ALA A 67 5.94 -0.77 -4.60
N ARG A 68 6.09 0.30 -5.40
CA ARG A 68 7.32 0.65 -6.12
C ARG A 68 8.28 1.50 -5.28
N GLY A 69 7.89 1.93 -4.08
CA GLY A 69 8.66 2.85 -3.26
C GLY A 69 8.88 4.20 -3.94
N ALA A 70 7.87 4.68 -4.68
CA ALA A 70 7.89 5.99 -5.32
C ALA A 70 8.15 7.08 -4.27
N LYS A 71 8.97 8.08 -4.61
CA LYS A 71 9.10 9.26 -3.77
C LYS A 71 7.78 10.03 -3.79
N SER A 72 7.31 10.43 -2.62
CA SER A 72 6.15 11.30 -2.46
C SER A 72 6.57 12.70 -2.02
N ASN A 73 5.75 13.68 -2.40
CA ASN A 73 5.75 15.02 -1.87
C ASN A 73 4.43 15.23 -1.09
N GLU A 74 4.28 16.38 -0.44
CA GLU A 74 3.09 16.70 0.35
C GLU A 74 1.78 16.53 -0.44
N ILE A 75 1.76 16.96 -1.70
CA ILE A 75 0.57 16.86 -2.55
C ILE A 75 0.23 15.40 -2.88
N LEU A 76 1.22 14.56 -3.20
CA LEU A 76 1.00 13.14 -3.45
C LEU A 76 0.50 12.42 -2.19
N GLU A 77 0.99 12.81 -1.00
CA GLU A 77 0.50 12.27 0.26
C GLU A 77 -0.97 12.63 0.51
N GLU A 78 -1.43 13.82 0.12
CA GLU A 78 -2.86 14.17 0.17
C GLU A 78 -3.70 13.23 -0.73
N TYR A 79 -3.23 12.93 -1.95
CA TYR A 79 -3.89 11.95 -2.83
C TYR A 79 -3.89 10.53 -2.26
N TYR A 80 -2.80 10.14 -1.61
CA TYR A 80 -2.73 8.82 -0.95
C TYR A 80 -3.69 8.76 0.23
N ALA A 81 -3.80 9.84 1.01
CA ALA A 81 -4.79 9.95 2.08
C ALA A 81 -6.22 9.87 1.54
N LEU A 82 -6.52 10.57 0.43
CA LEU A 82 -7.83 10.49 -0.26
C LEU A 82 -8.15 9.05 -0.70
N ALA A 83 -7.19 8.36 -1.32
CA ALA A 83 -7.33 6.95 -1.69
C ALA A 83 -7.65 6.05 -0.50
N ARG A 84 -6.91 6.22 0.61
CA ARG A 84 -7.10 5.43 1.84
C ARG A 84 -8.40 5.77 2.56
N TYR A 85 -8.86 7.03 2.48
CA TYR A 85 -10.19 7.43 2.94
C TYR A 85 -11.27 6.69 2.13
N TYR A 86 -11.18 6.72 0.80
CA TYR A 86 -12.12 6.03 -0.09
C TYR A 86 -12.17 4.52 0.19
N GLU A 87 -11.01 3.86 0.30
CA GLU A 87 -10.94 2.43 0.66
C GLU A 87 -11.60 2.15 2.01
N ALA A 88 -11.35 2.99 3.02
CA ALA A 88 -11.97 2.85 4.32
C ALA A 88 -13.49 3.08 4.28
N ALA A 89 -13.97 4.03 3.46
CA ALA A 89 -15.39 4.30 3.27
C ALA A 89 -16.12 3.12 2.60
N VAL A 90 -15.52 2.51 1.57
CA VAL A 90 -16.04 1.30 0.93
C VAL A 90 -16.17 0.16 1.94
N ASN A 91 -15.12 -0.07 2.74
CA ASN A 91 -15.15 -1.10 3.78
C ASN A 91 -16.16 -0.78 4.88
N TYR A 92 -16.23 0.48 5.32
CA TYR A 92 -17.24 0.93 6.29
C TYR A 92 -18.65 0.61 5.80
N ARG A 93 -18.96 0.92 4.54
CA ARG A 93 -20.24 0.62 3.93
C ARG A 93 -20.52 -0.88 3.90
N LEU A 94 -19.57 -1.68 3.41
CA LEU A 94 -19.67 -3.14 3.35
C LEU A 94 -19.95 -3.76 4.74
N TYR A 95 -19.23 -3.33 5.76
CA TYR A 95 -19.39 -3.87 7.12
C TYR A 95 -20.65 -3.35 7.81
N THR A 96 -21.10 -2.15 7.47
CA THR A 96 -22.40 -1.62 7.93
C THR A 96 -23.55 -2.45 7.34
N ASP A 97 -23.53 -2.71 6.03
CA ASP A 97 -24.55 -3.50 5.33
C ASP A 97 -24.60 -4.95 5.84
N SER A 98 -23.45 -5.52 6.20
CA SER A 98 -23.36 -6.87 6.80
C SER A 98 -23.54 -6.90 8.33
N ARG A 99 -23.93 -5.77 8.95
CA ARG A 99 -24.15 -5.63 10.41
C ARG A 99 -22.94 -6.00 11.30
N GLN A 100 -21.72 -5.94 10.75
CA GLN A 100 -20.47 -6.15 11.49
C GLN A 100 -20.01 -4.83 12.13
N THR A 101 -20.67 -4.44 13.21
CA THR A 101 -20.53 -3.12 13.84
C THR A 101 -19.11 -2.79 14.31
N GLU A 102 -18.39 -3.76 14.88
CA GLU A 102 -16.99 -3.54 15.33
C GLU A 102 -16.07 -3.21 14.15
N LYS A 103 -16.16 -3.97 13.05
CA LYS A 103 -15.36 -3.70 11.86
C LYS A 103 -15.74 -2.38 11.21
N ALA A 104 -17.03 -2.08 11.11
CA ALA A 104 -17.49 -0.78 10.61
C ALA A 104 -16.92 0.36 11.47
N ALA A 105 -16.97 0.28 12.80
CA ALA A 105 -16.40 1.29 13.68
C ALA A 105 -14.88 1.46 13.51
N ALA A 106 -14.16 0.36 13.27
CA ALA A 106 -12.73 0.42 12.96
C ALA A 106 -12.46 1.21 11.66
N TYR A 107 -13.16 0.89 10.57
CA TYR A 107 -13.00 1.62 9.31
C TYR A 107 -13.48 3.07 9.38
N LYS A 108 -14.50 3.38 10.17
CA LYS A 108 -14.90 4.77 10.45
C LYS A 108 -13.81 5.55 11.16
N THR A 109 -13.01 4.90 12.01
CA THR A 109 -11.85 5.52 12.65
C THR A 109 -10.74 5.77 11.64
N VAL A 110 -10.49 4.84 10.71
CA VAL A 110 -9.53 5.04 9.61
C VAL A 110 -9.95 6.22 8.74
N MET A 111 -11.24 6.34 8.38
CA MET A 111 -11.76 7.49 7.63
C MET A 111 -11.41 8.81 8.33
N LYS A 112 -11.70 8.93 9.63
CA LYS A 112 -11.39 10.15 10.42
C LYS A 112 -9.88 10.46 10.49
N GLN A 113 -9.04 9.43 10.50
CA GLN A 113 -7.60 9.63 10.49
C GLN A 113 -7.13 10.16 9.14
N LYS A 114 -7.58 9.54 8.04
CA LYS A 114 -7.20 9.93 6.69
C LYS A 114 -7.76 11.27 6.27
N GLU A 115 -8.96 11.62 6.71
CA GLU A 115 -9.53 12.97 6.53
C GLU A 115 -8.56 14.07 6.96
N LYS A 116 -7.86 13.91 8.10
CA LYS A 116 -6.89 14.90 8.58
C LYS A 116 -5.63 15.00 7.72
N GLU A 117 -5.30 13.93 7.01
CA GLU A 117 -4.11 13.81 6.16
C GLU A 117 -4.38 14.27 4.72
N MET A 118 -5.66 14.49 4.35
CA MET A 118 -6.07 14.86 2.99
C MET A 118 -5.85 16.33 2.62
N GLY A 119 -5.47 17.19 3.57
CA GLY A 119 -5.23 18.61 3.33
C GLY A 119 -6.35 19.28 2.54
N GLN A 120 -6.05 19.77 1.33
CA GLN A 120 -7.03 20.48 0.50
C GLN A 120 -8.10 19.54 -0.10
N LEU A 121 -7.79 18.24 -0.24
CA LEU A 121 -8.69 17.25 -0.82
C LEU A 121 -9.83 16.82 0.12
N GLN A 122 -9.91 17.37 1.33
CA GLN A 122 -11.08 17.19 2.21
C GLN A 122 -12.40 17.62 1.54
N SER A 123 -12.36 18.54 0.57
CA SER A 123 -13.53 18.95 -0.21
C SER A 123 -14.18 17.81 -1.01
N GLU A 124 -13.48 16.70 -1.22
CA GLU A 124 -13.96 15.53 -1.96
C GLU A 124 -14.78 14.55 -1.12
N ILE A 125 -14.72 14.67 0.22
CA ILE A 125 -15.42 13.76 1.13
C ILE A 125 -16.92 13.69 0.84
N PRO A 126 -17.66 14.81 0.65
CA PRO A 126 -19.07 14.75 0.34
C PRO A 126 -19.38 13.93 -0.92
N ALA A 127 -18.56 14.02 -1.96
CA ALA A 127 -18.74 13.25 -3.19
C ALA A 127 -18.50 11.75 -2.97
N ILE A 128 -17.47 11.38 -2.21
CA ILE A 128 -17.22 9.99 -1.84
C ILE A 128 -18.40 9.39 -1.06
N LEU A 129 -18.91 10.13 -0.07
CA LEU A 129 -20.03 9.67 0.75
C LEU A 129 -21.31 9.51 -0.06
N ASP A 130 -21.57 10.43 -1.00
CA ASP A 130 -22.73 10.37 -1.91
C ASP A 130 -22.66 9.14 -2.83
N ILE A 131 -21.52 8.93 -3.52
CA ILE A 131 -21.29 7.76 -4.39
C ILE A 131 -21.51 6.44 -3.64
N LEU A 132 -21.09 6.38 -2.38
CA LEU A 132 -21.21 5.19 -1.53
C LEU A 132 -22.51 5.13 -0.74
N SER A 133 -23.39 6.11 -0.90
CA SER A 133 -24.65 6.25 -0.15
C SER A 133 -24.46 6.13 1.37
N ILE A 134 -23.38 6.70 1.90
CA ILE A 134 -23.07 6.76 3.33
C ILE A 134 -23.70 8.04 3.90
N LYS A 135 -24.48 7.89 4.98
CA LYS A 135 -25.13 9.01 5.68
C LYS A 135 -24.32 9.47 6.89
#